data_AF-B8M8T8-F1
#
_entry.id   AF-B8M8T8-F1
#
_cell.length_a   1.000
_cell.length_b   1.000
_cell.length_c   1.000
_cell.angle_alpha   90.00
_cell.angle_beta   90.00
_cell.angle_gamma   90.00
#
_symmetry.space_group_name_H-M   'P 1'
#
loop_
_entity.id
_entity.type
_entity.pdbx_description
1 polymer ?
#
loop_
_entity_poly.entity_id
_entity_poly.type
_entity_poly.pdbx_seq_one_letter_code
_entity_poly.pdbx_strand_id
1 'polypeptide(L)'
;MQFPYLGWARRKKENSQYQYLSDEGEDHSLVHEPKRYTALKYIRHETKSWKSFNSYIFILSLSIANIFLFFSTVAMILIHRGSRCTEKEIRDGIPDSSNTAPIFDRLNIYRSKYHHNFTLYWWDDNPSIFQQPPSPEVDEAWERISSTKSIALSAEEVRAAGYDPATVWPAPANEFGEGVYYGVLDFYHQLHCLNMLRKTAWPSYYGDMREKMKHTPLKWEDHLQHCTYAVLRSILCHADMEVLVGQKFKGWPGVNLNFASTKKCRNFEDIFDWMETNAIQQKAPWSEYPDRSIIELDPEGILTPFGDHSGLEEFAASRGIELEVPADLAWQPHKQHPNEGN
;
A
#
# COMPACT_ATOMS: atom_id res chain seq x y z
N MET A 1 -13.84 -7.45 7.57
CA MET A 1 -13.92 -8.44 6.47
C MET A 1 -13.33 -9.77 6.96
N GLN A 2 -14.17 -10.75 7.30
CA GLN A 2 -13.70 -12.08 7.73
C GLN A 2 -13.32 -12.87 6.46
N PHE A 3 -12.02 -13.08 6.22
CA PHE A 3 -11.58 -13.89 5.10
C PHE A 3 -11.89 -15.36 5.43
N PRO A 4 -12.72 -16.06 4.64
CA PRO A 4 -12.97 -17.47 4.89
C PRO A 4 -11.65 -18.24 4.79
N TYR A 5 -11.41 -19.12 5.76
CA TYR A 5 -10.33 -20.11 5.73
C TYR A 5 -10.22 -20.70 4.32
N LEU A 6 -9.08 -20.51 3.66
CA LEU A 6 -8.79 -21.08 2.35
C LEU A 6 -8.71 -22.61 2.48
N GLY A 7 -9.85 -23.28 2.38
CA GLY A 7 -9.92 -24.72 2.19
C GLY A 7 -9.40 -25.05 0.79
N TRP A 8 -8.16 -25.55 0.70
CA TRP A 8 -7.56 -25.99 -0.56
C TRP A 8 -8.26 -27.24 -1.10
N ALA A 9 -9.36 -27.07 -1.83
CA ALA A 9 -9.96 -28.12 -2.62
C ALA A 9 -9.19 -28.27 -3.95
N ARG A 10 -8.46 -29.39 -4.11
CA ARG A 10 -7.86 -29.81 -5.39
C ARG A 10 -8.96 -29.97 -6.45
N ARG A 11 -9.11 -29.01 -7.36
CA ARG A 11 -9.86 -29.19 -8.60
C ARG A 11 -8.95 -29.83 -9.67
N LYS A 12 -9.42 -30.94 -10.24
CA LYS A 12 -8.79 -31.65 -11.37
C LYS A 12 -8.73 -30.72 -12.60
N LYS A 13 -7.58 -30.69 -13.29
CA LYS A 13 -7.41 -30.04 -14.60
C LYS A 13 -8.16 -30.83 -15.68
N GLU A 14 -9.04 -30.16 -16.41
CA GLU A 14 -9.46 -30.59 -17.76
C GLU A 14 -8.68 -29.76 -18.79
N ASN A 15 -8.20 -30.45 -19.83
CA ASN A 15 -7.39 -29.90 -20.92
C ASN A 15 -8.26 -29.06 -21.87
N SER A 16 -7.84 -27.82 -22.15
CA SER A 16 -8.29 -27.10 -23.35
C SER A 16 -7.11 -26.89 -24.30
N GLN A 17 -7.16 -27.54 -25.46
CA GLN A 17 -6.26 -27.27 -26.58
C GLN A 17 -6.64 -25.93 -27.23
N TYR A 18 -5.66 -25.06 -27.49
CA TYR A 18 -5.83 -23.87 -28.32
C TYR A 18 -5.29 -24.15 -29.73
N GLN A 19 -6.11 -23.84 -30.72
CA GLN A 19 -5.88 -24.06 -32.15
C GLN A 19 -5.35 -22.75 -32.77
N TYR A 20 -4.24 -22.83 -33.49
CA TYR A 20 -3.65 -21.72 -34.26
C TYR A 20 -4.44 -21.49 -35.56
N LEU A 21 -4.78 -20.24 -35.86
CA LEU A 21 -5.28 -19.81 -37.17
C LEU A 21 -4.17 -19.03 -37.88
N SER A 22 -3.72 -19.58 -39.01
CA SER A 22 -2.99 -18.89 -40.07
C SER A 22 -3.98 -18.56 -41.18
N ASP A 23 -3.91 -17.38 -41.78
CA ASP A 23 -4.46 -17.18 -43.12
C ASP A 23 -3.63 -16.18 -43.93
N GLU A 24 -3.29 -16.60 -45.13
CA GLU A 24 -2.61 -15.89 -46.22
C GLU A 24 -3.66 -15.00 -46.95
N GLY A 25 -3.39 -13.76 -47.32
CA GLY A 25 -2.89 -13.41 -48.66
C GLY A 25 -4.02 -13.35 -49.72
N GLU A 26 -4.37 -12.15 -50.22
CA GLU A 26 -4.34 -11.80 -51.67
C GLU A 26 -4.97 -10.43 -52.01
N ASP A 27 -4.37 -9.87 -53.05
CA ASP A 27 -4.49 -8.56 -53.69
C ASP A 27 -5.66 -8.50 -54.70
N HIS A 28 -6.28 -7.34 -54.91
CA HIS A 28 -6.91 -7.02 -56.19
C HIS A 28 -6.99 -5.51 -56.47
N SER A 29 -6.43 -5.16 -57.61
CA SER A 29 -6.34 -3.83 -58.22
C SER A 29 -7.48 -3.53 -59.20
N LEU A 30 -7.62 -2.21 -59.44
CA LEU A 30 -8.59 -1.43 -60.22
C LEU A 30 -8.77 -1.82 -61.70
N VAL A 31 -10.00 -1.68 -62.25
CA VAL A 31 -10.24 -1.22 -63.64
C VAL A 31 -11.56 -0.43 -63.78
N HIS A 32 -11.48 0.66 -64.55
CA HIS A 32 -12.49 1.63 -64.99
C HIS A 32 -13.58 1.09 -65.96
N GLU A 33 -14.74 1.76 -66.03
CA GLU A 33 -15.29 2.26 -67.32
C GLU A 33 -16.33 3.41 -67.16
N PRO A 34 -16.56 4.26 -68.19
CA PRO A 34 -17.31 5.53 -68.11
C PRO A 34 -18.65 5.53 -68.88
N LYS A 35 -19.52 6.55 -68.69
CA LYS A 35 -20.44 7.06 -69.75
C LYS A 35 -21.20 8.38 -69.42
N ARG A 36 -20.92 9.38 -70.27
CA ARG A 36 -21.79 10.32 -71.03
C ARG A 36 -22.84 11.23 -70.36
N TYR A 37 -22.50 12.53 -70.44
CA TYR A 37 -23.25 13.76 -70.75
C TYR A 37 -24.79 13.74 -70.91
N THR A 38 -25.44 14.73 -70.28
CA THR A 38 -26.41 15.62 -70.97
C THR A 38 -26.60 16.94 -70.21
N ALA A 39 -26.57 18.05 -70.95
CA ALA A 39 -26.73 19.41 -70.45
C ALA A 39 -28.21 19.83 -70.47
N LEU A 40 -28.71 20.43 -69.39
CA LEU A 40 -29.94 21.21 -69.41
C LEU A 40 -29.82 22.52 -68.61
N LYS A 41 -29.89 23.60 -69.40
CA LYS A 41 -30.22 25.00 -69.14
C LYS A 41 -30.58 25.39 -67.69
N TYR A 42 -29.71 26.21 -67.10
CA TYR A 42 -30.04 27.05 -65.94
C TYR A 42 -30.89 28.26 -66.37
N ILE A 43 -32.10 28.35 -65.83
CA ILE A 43 -32.91 29.57 -65.84
C ILE A 43 -32.34 30.50 -64.76
N ARG A 44 -31.83 31.65 -65.18
CA ARG A 44 -31.42 32.74 -64.29
C ARG A 44 -32.66 33.45 -63.78
N HIS A 45 -33.02 33.22 -62.52
CA HIS A 45 -33.87 34.13 -61.76
C HIS A 45 -32.99 34.83 -60.72
N GLU A 46 -32.69 36.10 -60.98
CA GLU A 46 -32.16 37.00 -59.95
C GLU A 46 -33.26 37.29 -58.93
N THR A 47 -33.02 36.89 -57.68
CA THR A 47 -33.68 37.49 -56.52
C THR A 47 -32.64 37.79 -55.44
N LYS A 48 -32.26 39.07 -55.38
CA LYS A 48 -32.05 39.89 -54.17
C LYS A 48 -31.17 39.32 -53.04
N SER A 49 -29.91 39.75 -53.03
CA SER A 49 -29.17 40.46 -51.95
C SER A 49 -29.73 40.51 -50.51
N TRP A 50 -30.26 39.41 -49.96
CA TRP A 50 -30.70 39.32 -48.55
C TRP A 50 -30.47 37.92 -47.97
N LYS A 51 -29.36 37.28 -48.37
CA LYS A 51 -28.90 35.99 -47.80
C LYS A 51 -27.41 35.96 -47.42
N SER A 52 -26.58 36.86 -47.95
CA SER A 52 -25.14 36.86 -47.66
C SER A 52 -24.85 37.41 -46.26
N PHE A 53 -25.48 38.51 -45.84
CA PHE A 53 -25.19 39.17 -44.56
C PHE A 53 -25.48 38.25 -43.34
N ASN A 54 -26.62 37.58 -43.33
CA ASN A 54 -26.95 36.61 -42.27
C ASN A 54 -26.07 35.35 -42.33
N SER A 55 -25.61 34.94 -43.53
CA SER A 55 -24.69 33.81 -43.67
C SER A 55 -23.28 34.15 -43.17
N TYR A 56 -22.79 35.37 -43.41
CA TYR A 56 -21.50 35.84 -42.87
C TYR A 56 -21.53 35.97 -41.36
N ILE A 57 -22.61 36.52 -40.79
CA ILE A 57 -22.77 36.59 -39.33
C ILE A 57 -22.86 35.18 -38.73
N PHE A 58 -23.53 34.24 -39.40
CA PHE A 58 -23.62 32.84 -38.97
C PHE A 58 -22.27 32.09 -39.05
N ILE A 59 -21.50 32.30 -40.12
CA ILE A 59 -20.17 31.71 -40.27
C ILE A 59 -19.19 32.33 -39.27
N LEU A 60 -19.28 33.65 -39.03
CA LEU A 60 -18.47 34.34 -38.03
C LEU A 60 -18.82 33.86 -36.62
N SER A 61 -20.10 33.72 -36.29
CA SER A 61 -20.52 33.19 -34.97
C SER A 61 -20.10 31.74 -34.77
N LEU A 62 -20.21 30.89 -35.79
CA LEU A 62 -19.68 29.51 -35.77
C LEU A 62 -18.15 29.49 -35.60
N SER A 63 -17.43 30.36 -36.29
CA SER A 63 -15.97 30.46 -36.18
C SER A 63 -15.55 30.90 -34.78
N ILE A 64 -16.24 31.91 -34.22
CA ILE A 64 -16.03 32.37 -32.85
C ILE A 64 -16.35 31.24 -31.86
N ALA A 65 -17.47 30.54 -32.01
CA ALA A 65 -17.85 29.41 -31.17
C ALA A 65 -16.81 28.27 -31.22
N ASN A 66 -16.31 27.93 -32.42
CA ASN A 66 -15.24 26.95 -32.58
C ASN A 66 -13.92 27.38 -31.94
N ILE A 67 -13.58 28.67 -32.00
CA ILE A 67 -12.41 29.24 -31.32
C ILE A 67 -12.57 29.12 -29.81
N PHE A 68 -13.74 29.47 -29.25
CA PHE A 68 -14.03 29.29 -27.83
C PHE A 68 -13.97 27.82 -27.41
N LEU A 69 -14.57 26.92 -28.21
CA LEU A 69 -14.49 25.48 -27.96
C LEU A 69 -13.04 24.99 -27.99
N PHE A 70 -12.24 25.41 -28.96
CA PHE A 70 -10.82 25.07 -29.03
C PHE A 70 -10.05 25.54 -27.78
N PHE A 71 -10.18 26.80 -27.39
CA PHE A 71 -9.50 27.32 -26.21
C PHE A 71 -9.98 26.67 -24.91
N SER A 72 -11.29 26.40 -24.77
CA SER A 72 -11.82 25.67 -23.61
C SER A 72 -11.29 24.23 -23.56
N THR A 73 -11.17 23.56 -24.71
CA THR A 73 -10.64 22.19 -24.79
C THR A 73 -9.15 22.17 -24.46
N VAL A 74 -8.38 23.13 -24.99
CA VAL A 74 -6.97 23.29 -24.65
C VAL A 74 -6.81 23.60 -23.15
N ALA A 75 -7.61 24.49 -22.59
CA ALA A 75 -7.61 24.79 -21.15
C ALA A 75 -7.94 23.55 -20.31
N MET A 76 -8.96 22.78 -20.68
CA MET A 76 -9.29 21.51 -20.00
C MET A 76 -8.14 20.50 -20.09
N ILE A 77 -7.48 20.37 -21.24
CA ILE A 77 -6.32 19.48 -21.41
C ILE A 77 -5.14 19.94 -20.54
N LEU A 78 -4.87 21.25 -20.48
CA LEU A 78 -3.79 21.81 -19.67
C LEU A 78 -4.06 21.66 -18.17
N ILE A 79 -5.30 21.93 -17.74
CA ILE A 79 -5.74 21.71 -16.36
C ILE A 79 -5.65 20.22 -16.02
N HIS A 80 -6.21 19.33 -16.84
CA HIS A 80 -6.20 17.89 -16.59
C HIS A 80 -4.77 17.31 -16.54
N ARG A 81 -3.86 17.80 -17.40
CA ARG A 81 -2.44 17.39 -17.37
C ARG A 81 -1.67 17.90 -16.15
N GLY A 82 -2.06 19.05 -15.61
CA GLY A 82 -1.46 19.63 -14.39
C GLY A 82 -2.11 19.15 -13.09
N SER A 83 -3.34 18.65 -13.14
CA SER A 83 -4.10 18.21 -11.98
C SER A 83 -3.51 16.94 -11.40
N ARG A 84 -2.83 17.05 -10.25
CA ARG A 84 -2.52 15.89 -9.40
C ARG A 84 -3.59 15.82 -8.32
N CYS A 85 -4.40 14.77 -8.33
CA CYS A 85 -5.32 14.51 -7.22
C CYS A 85 -4.52 13.93 -6.05
N THR A 86 -4.79 14.43 -4.86
CA THR A 86 -4.32 13.85 -3.60
C THR A 86 -5.04 12.52 -3.33
N GLU A 87 -4.45 11.67 -2.49
CA GLU A 87 -5.12 10.46 -1.99
C GLU A 87 -6.45 10.79 -1.30
N LYS A 88 -6.52 11.93 -0.60
CA LYS A 88 -7.74 12.41 0.06
C LYS A 88 -8.85 12.67 -0.94
N GLU A 89 -8.57 13.43 -2.00
CA GLU A 89 -9.56 13.72 -3.05
C GLU A 89 -10.01 12.46 -3.80
N ILE A 90 -9.07 11.51 -4.02
CA ILE A 90 -9.40 10.22 -4.63
C ILE A 90 -10.32 9.41 -3.72
N ARG A 91 -10.03 9.38 -2.41
CA ARG A 91 -10.86 8.72 -1.37
C ARG A 91 -12.27 9.32 -1.35
N ASP A 92 -12.36 10.64 -1.21
CA ASP A 92 -13.64 11.35 -1.04
C ASP A 92 -14.54 11.21 -2.29
N GLY A 93 -13.97 10.88 -3.45
CA GLY A 93 -14.70 10.54 -4.68
C GLY A 93 -15.19 9.09 -4.79
N ILE A 94 -14.84 8.20 -3.86
CA ILE A 94 -15.24 6.78 -3.86
C ILE A 94 -16.31 6.54 -2.79
N PRO A 95 -17.57 6.25 -3.17
CA PRO A 95 -18.59 5.81 -2.22
C PRO A 95 -18.13 4.53 -1.50
N ASP A 96 -18.27 4.49 -0.17
CA ASP A 96 -17.86 3.37 0.71
C ASP A 96 -16.34 3.10 0.77
N SER A 97 -15.48 4.13 0.74
CA SER A 97 -14.07 3.92 1.12
C SER A 97 -13.99 3.47 2.58
N SER A 98 -13.89 2.16 2.82
CA SER A 98 -14.05 1.51 4.13
C SER A 98 -12.98 1.85 5.17
N ASN A 99 -11.95 2.61 4.80
CA ASN A 99 -10.86 2.97 5.69
C ASN A 99 -10.76 4.49 5.78
N THR A 100 -11.43 5.07 6.77
CA THR A 100 -11.26 6.47 7.14
C THR A 100 -9.93 6.59 7.88
N ALA A 101 -8.81 6.63 7.16
CA ALA A 101 -7.53 6.93 7.78
C ALA A 101 -7.47 8.46 8.02
N PRO A 102 -7.51 8.93 9.29
CA PRO A 102 -7.53 10.36 9.62
C PRO A 102 -6.26 11.09 9.12
N ILE A 103 -5.19 10.32 8.88
CA ILE A 103 -3.92 10.85 8.40
C ILE A 103 -4.02 11.58 7.06
N PHE A 104 -4.96 11.21 6.19
CA PHE A 104 -5.16 11.88 4.91
C PHE A 104 -5.65 13.32 5.07
N ASP A 105 -6.17 13.69 6.24
CA ASP A 105 -6.57 15.06 6.53
C ASP A 105 -5.39 15.93 7.02
N ARG A 106 -4.26 15.31 7.37
CA ARG A 106 -3.02 15.97 7.83
C ARG A 106 -1.93 16.05 6.76
N LEU A 107 -1.95 15.15 5.78
CA LEU A 107 -0.90 15.01 4.77
C LEU A 107 -1.48 14.81 3.37
N ASN A 108 -1.06 15.68 2.45
CA ASN A 108 -1.36 15.54 1.02
C ASN A 108 -0.39 14.56 0.37
N ILE A 109 -0.82 13.30 0.24
CA ILE A 109 -0.04 12.25 -0.44
C ILE A 109 -0.48 12.19 -1.90
N TYR A 110 0.49 12.17 -2.81
CA TYR A 110 0.24 11.99 -4.24
C TYR A 110 0.70 10.61 -4.71
N ARG A 111 0.07 10.09 -5.78
CA ARG A 111 0.61 8.92 -6.49
C ARG A 111 1.56 9.35 -7.59
N SER A 112 2.70 8.69 -7.66
CA SER A 112 3.68 8.83 -8.75
C SER A 112 3.93 7.49 -9.42
N LYS A 113 4.38 7.54 -10.68
CA LYS A 113 4.87 6.32 -11.34
C LYS A 113 6.24 5.98 -10.76
N TYR A 114 6.38 4.75 -10.29
CA TYR A 114 7.62 4.21 -9.77
C TYR A 114 8.04 3.04 -10.66
N HIS A 115 9.26 3.11 -11.17
CA HIS A 115 9.88 2.04 -11.94
C HIS A 115 10.75 1.22 -10.97
N HIS A 116 10.33 -0.01 -10.67
CA HIS A 116 11.14 -0.90 -9.85
C HIS A 116 11.68 -2.04 -10.70
N ASN A 117 12.91 -2.44 -10.39
CA ASN A 117 13.52 -3.62 -10.95
C ASN A 117 14.21 -4.37 -9.82
N PHE A 118 13.65 -5.52 -9.45
CA PHE A 118 14.18 -6.39 -8.40
C PHE A 118 14.72 -7.69 -9.00
N THR A 119 15.34 -7.58 -10.18
CA THR A 119 16.10 -8.67 -10.79
C THR A 119 17.09 -9.29 -9.79
N LEU A 120 17.23 -10.61 -9.84
CA LEU A 120 18.22 -11.32 -9.02
C LEU A 120 19.66 -11.11 -9.54
N TYR A 121 19.82 -10.47 -10.70
CA TYR A 121 21.10 -10.23 -11.36
C TYR A 121 21.32 -8.73 -11.61
N TRP A 122 22.39 -8.19 -11.05
CA TRP A 122 22.84 -6.80 -11.18
C TRP A 122 23.93 -6.73 -12.23
N TRP A 123 23.67 -6.11 -13.38
CA TRP A 123 24.64 -6.04 -14.47
C TRP A 123 25.60 -4.85 -14.34
N ASP A 124 25.27 -3.90 -13.47
CA ASP A 124 26.02 -2.67 -13.18
C ASP A 124 26.60 -2.65 -11.75
N ASP A 125 26.56 -3.78 -11.02
CA ASP A 125 26.99 -3.93 -9.63
C ASP A 125 26.40 -2.88 -8.66
N ASN A 126 25.24 -2.30 -8.99
CA ASN A 126 24.61 -1.25 -8.18
C ASN A 126 23.20 -1.66 -7.68
N PRO A 127 23.07 -2.74 -6.88
CA PRO A 127 21.81 -3.10 -6.26
C PRO A 127 21.31 -1.98 -5.35
N SER A 128 19.99 -1.89 -5.18
CA SER A 128 19.40 -1.05 -4.15
C SER A 128 20.06 -1.36 -2.79
N ILE A 129 20.29 -0.34 -1.96
CA ILE A 129 20.82 -0.52 -0.60
C ILE A 129 20.00 -1.55 0.20
N PHE A 130 18.69 -1.64 -0.06
CA PHE A 130 17.79 -2.58 0.60
C PHE A 130 17.94 -4.05 0.14
N GLN A 131 18.70 -4.30 -0.92
CA GLN A 131 19.00 -5.62 -1.48
C GLN A 131 20.45 -6.06 -1.22
N GLN A 132 21.27 -5.20 -0.63
CA GLN A 132 22.66 -5.49 -0.31
C GLN A 132 22.76 -6.40 0.92
N PRO A 133 23.87 -7.17 1.06
CA PRO A 133 24.16 -7.91 2.28
C PRO A 133 24.25 -6.99 3.51
N PRO A 134 24.06 -7.52 4.73
CA PRO A 134 24.16 -6.73 5.95
C PRO A 134 25.45 -5.90 6.07
N SER A 135 25.29 -4.62 6.32
CA SER A 135 26.36 -3.65 6.62
C SER A 135 25.80 -2.50 7.49
N PRO A 136 26.64 -1.67 8.11
CA PRO A 136 26.17 -0.49 8.83
C PRO A 136 25.32 0.46 7.97
N GLU A 137 25.68 0.66 6.70
CA GLU A 137 24.95 1.52 5.76
C GLU A 137 23.58 0.92 5.39
N VAL A 138 23.51 -0.41 5.23
CA VAL A 138 22.25 -1.12 5.02
C VAL A 138 21.35 -1.00 6.25
N ASP A 139 21.92 -1.16 7.44
CA ASP A 139 21.17 -1.00 8.68
C ASP A 139 20.64 0.43 8.84
N GLU A 140 21.45 1.45 8.60
CA GLU A 140 21.01 2.85 8.64
C GLU A 140 19.85 3.12 7.65
N ALA A 141 19.96 2.62 6.43
CA ALA A 141 18.90 2.76 5.42
C ALA A 141 17.59 2.08 5.86
N TRP A 142 17.68 0.86 6.41
CA TRP A 142 16.51 0.14 6.93
C TRP A 142 15.92 0.80 8.17
N GLU A 143 16.73 1.25 9.12
CA GLU A 143 16.26 1.90 10.35
C GLU A 143 15.52 3.21 10.04
N ARG A 144 15.96 3.98 9.04
CA ARG A 144 15.27 5.22 8.61
C ARG A 144 13.80 4.97 8.24
N ILE A 145 13.52 3.88 7.53
CA ILE A 145 12.17 3.61 6.99
C ILE A 145 11.34 2.64 7.85
N SER A 146 11.98 1.86 8.72
CA SER A 146 11.32 0.81 9.51
C SER A 146 11.19 1.13 10.99
N SER A 147 11.76 2.25 11.46
CA SER A 147 11.56 2.72 12.83
C SER A 147 10.08 3.04 13.08
N THR A 148 9.45 2.31 14.01
CA THR A 148 8.04 2.49 14.40
C THR A 148 7.89 3.76 15.23
N LYS A 149 7.94 4.90 14.55
CA LYS A 149 7.66 6.21 15.14
C LYS A 149 6.15 6.33 15.39
N SER A 150 5.79 6.89 16.54
CA SER A 150 4.39 7.12 16.89
C SER A 150 3.94 8.53 16.49
N ILE A 151 2.66 8.69 16.23
CA ILE A 151 1.98 9.97 15.98
C ILE A 151 1.00 10.28 17.10
N ALA A 152 0.80 11.57 17.36
CA ALA A 152 -0.26 12.03 18.24
C ALA A 152 -1.62 11.96 17.53
N LEU A 153 -2.60 11.31 18.15
CA LEU A 153 -3.99 11.28 17.70
C LEU A 153 -4.88 11.97 18.74
N SER A 154 -5.89 12.68 18.25
CA SER A 154 -6.99 13.16 19.08
C SER A 154 -8.04 12.05 19.29
N ALA A 155 -8.90 12.21 20.29
CA ALA A 155 -10.04 11.31 20.49
C ALA A 155 -10.97 11.23 19.27
N GLU A 156 -11.10 12.31 18.50
CA GLU A 156 -11.90 12.31 17.26
C GLU A 156 -11.27 11.42 16.19
N GLU A 157 -9.95 11.47 16.05
CA GLU A 157 -9.23 10.66 15.06
C GLU A 157 -9.17 9.19 15.45
N VAL A 158 -9.08 8.88 16.74
CA VAL A 158 -9.23 7.52 17.26
C VAL A 158 -10.61 6.96 16.89
N ARG A 159 -11.68 7.73 17.09
CA ARG A 159 -13.04 7.34 16.67
C ARG A 159 -13.17 7.21 15.16
N ALA A 160 -12.59 8.14 14.40
CA ALA A 160 -12.58 8.08 12.94
C ALA A 160 -11.86 6.83 12.42
N ALA A 161 -10.82 6.37 13.12
CA ALA A 161 -10.11 5.13 12.84
C ALA A 161 -10.89 3.87 13.28
N GLY A 162 -12.07 4.00 13.90
CA GLY A 162 -12.93 2.89 14.30
C GLY A 162 -12.75 2.38 15.74
N TYR A 163 -11.96 3.08 16.56
CA TYR A 163 -11.67 2.67 17.94
C TYR A 163 -12.43 3.53 18.97
N ASP A 164 -12.66 2.98 20.15
CA ASP A 164 -13.15 3.76 21.30
C ASP A 164 -11.95 4.38 22.04
N PRO A 165 -11.87 5.73 22.20
CA PRO A 165 -10.87 6.39 23.02
C PRO A 165 -10.75 5.84 24.45
N ALA A 166 -11.83 5.27 25.01
CA ALA A 166 -11.82 4.67 26.34
C ALA A 166 -11.09 3.32 26.41
N THR A 167 -10.87 2.64 25.27
CA THR A 167 -10.24 1.31 25.21
C THR A 167 -8.80 1.36 24.68
N VAL A 168 -8.31 2.53 24.27
CA VAL A 168 -6.94 2.71 23.73
C VAL A 168 -6.05 3.41 24.75
N TRP A 169 -4.74 3.20 24.64
CA TRP A 169 -3.77 3.75 25.57
C TRP A 169 -3.55 5.26 25.33
N PRO A 170 -3.82 6.14 26.31
CA PRO A 170 -3.53 7.56 26.18
C PRO A 170 -2.03 7.83 26.27
N ALA A 171 -1.57 8.87 25.60
CA ALA A 171 -0.22 9.38 25.82
C ALA A 171 -0.11 10.03 27.20
N PRO A 172 1.08 10.00 27.86
CA PRO A 172 1.29 10.63 29.15
C PRO A 172 0.86 12.10 29.13
N ALA A 173 -0.18 12.44 29.91
CA ALA A 173 -0.77 13.77 29.90
C ALA A 173 0.20 14.87 30.36
N ASN A 174 1.16 14.52 31.23
CA ASN A 174 2.24 15.39 31.67
C ASN A 174 3.24 15.74 30.54
N GLU A 175 3.36 14.90 29.51
CA GLU A 175 4.26 15.11 28.38
C GLU A 175 3.56 15.71 27.16
N PHE A 176 2.33 15.27 26.87
CA PHE A 176 1.62 15.59 25.62
C PHE A 176 0.30 16.35 25.81
N GLY A 177 -0.17 16.50 27.05
CA GLY A 177 -1.49 17.05 27.38
C GLY A 177 -2.58 16.00 27.42
N GLU A 178 -3.71 16.37 28.01
CA GLU A 178 -4.90 15.51 28.13
C GLU A 178 -5.50 15.18 26.75
N GLY A 179 -5.99 13.95 26.60
CA GLY A 179 -6.72 13.52 25.40
C GLY A 179 -5.87 13.30 24.14
N VAL A 180 -4.56 13.13 24.30
CA VAL A 180 -3.65 12.68 23.24
C VAL A 180 -3.48 11.17 23.31
N TYR A 181 -3.47 10.51 22.16
CA TYR A 181 -3.30 9.07 22.03
C TYR A 181 -2.14 8.76 21.09
N TYR A 182 -1.47 7.63 21.31
CA TYR A 182 -0.44 7.15 20.38
C TYR A 182 -1.08 6.39 19.22
N GLY A 183 -0.62 6.69 18.00
CA GLY A 183 -0.89 5.88 16.82
C GLY A 183 0.39 5.51 16.12
N VAL A 184 0.39 4.40 15.40
CA VAL A 184 1.46 4.03 14.45
C VAL A 184 0.81 3.83 13.10
N LEU A 185 1.42 4.38 12.05
CA LEU A 185 0.96 4.12 10.69
C LEU A 185 1.25 2.65 10.34
N ASP A 186 0.24 1.90 9.92
CA ASP A 186 0.36 0.47 9.60
C ASP A 186 1.48 0.18 8.58
N PHE A 187 1.70 1.09 7.62
CA PHE A 187 2.84 1.01 6.69
C PHE A 187 4.21 0.88 7.39
N TYR A 188 4.44 1.63 8.48
CA TYR A 188 5.68 1.51 9.26
C TYR A 188 5.75 0.20 10.05
N HIS A 189 4.62 -0.26 10.59
CA HIS A 189 4.55 -1.55 11.26
C HIS A 189 4.88 -2.71 10.29
N GLN A 190 4.39 -2.64 9.04
CA GLN A 190 4.75 -3.60 8.00
C GLN A 190 6.24 -3.57 7.65
N LEU A 191 6.85 -2.37 7.53
CA LEU A 191 8.28 -2.23 7.28
C LEU A 191 9.14 -2.70 8.45
N HIS A 192 8.71 -2.42 9.69
CA HIS A 192 9.32 -2.96 10.90
C HIS A 192 9.34 -4.49 10.87
N CYS A 193 8.18 -5.10 10.65
CA CYS A 193 8.05 -6.56 10.55
C CYS A 193 8.98 -7.14 9.48
N LEU A 194 9.04 -6.50 8.31
CA LEU A 194 9.95 -6.92 7.24
C LEU A 194 11.43 -6.81 7.62
N ASN A 195 11.83 -5.72 8.31
CA ASN A 195 13.21 -5.55 8.79
C ASN A 195 13.58 -6.58 9.87
N MET A 196 12.64 -6.94 10.75
CA MET A 196 12.85 -8.00 11.76
C MET A 196 13.06 -9.37 11.12
N LEU A 197 12.25 -9.71 10.10
CA LEU A 197 12.42 -10.92 9.30
C LEU A 197 13.78 -10.91 8.56
N ARG A 198 14.15 -9.77 7.97
CA ARG A 198 15.45 -9.58 7.32
C ARG A 198 16.59 -9.85 8.29
N LYS A 199 16.63 -9.20 9.46
CA LYS A 199 17.71 -9.39 10.45
C LYS A 199 17.79 -10.85 10.92
N THR A 200 16.64 -11.50 11.14
CA THR A 200 16.57 -12.92 11.51
C THR A 200 17.14 -13.84 10.44
N ALA A 201 17.01 -13.50 9.15
CA ALA A 201 17.55 -14.29 8.05
C ALA A 201 19.08 -14.23 7.93
N TRP A 202 19.76 -13.34 8.68
CA TRP A 202 21.22 -13.14 8.63
C TRP A 202 21.89 -13.33 10.01
N PRO A 203 21.81 -14.53 10.62
CA PRO A 203 22.37 -14.78 11.96
C PRO A 203 23.89 -14.70 12.01
N SER A 204 24.60 -14.84 10.89
CA SER A 204 26.06 -14.66 10.82
C SER A 204 26.50 -13.21 11.10
N TYR A 205 25.64 -12.23 10.80
CA TYR A 205 25.90 -10.81 11.04
C TYR A 205 25.20 -10.32 12.31
N TYR A 206 23.91 -10.64 12.45
CA TYR A 206 23.11 -10.15 13.59
C TYR A 206 23.17 -11.06 14.82
N GLY A 207 23.82 -12.22 14.77
CA GLY A 207 23.71 -13.25 15.80
C GLY A 207 22.33 -13.91 15.82
N ASP A 208 22.12 -14.85 16.73
CA ASP A 208 20.79 -15.43 16.92
C ASP A 208 19.87 -14.43 17.62
N MET A 209 18.87 -13.93 16.89
CA MET A 209 17.89 -12.99 17.42
C MET A 209 17.04 -13.60 18.55
N ARG A 210 16.84 -14.93 18.57
CA ARG A 210 16.13 -15.62 19.65
C ARG A 210 16.87 -15.46 20.97
N GLU A 211 18.17 -15.69 20.96
CA GLU A 211 19.03 -15.55 22.13
C GLU A 211 19.12 -14.09 22.61
N LYS A 212 19.16 -13.14 21.66
CA LYS A 212 19.21 -11.71 21.99
C LYS A 212 17.92 -11.19 22.61
N MET A 213 16.78 -11.76 22.22
CA MET A 213 15.44 -11.29 22.60
C MET A 213 14.74 -12.23 23.60
N LYS A 214 15.47 -13.18 24.20
CA LYS A 214 14.91 -14.17 25.13
C LYS A 214 14.22 -13.59 26.37
N HIS A 215 14.59 -12.38 26.78
CA HIS A 215 14.03 -11.70 27.95
C HIS A 215 13.29 -10.43 27.52
N THR A 216 12.43 -10.54 26.52
CA THR A 216 11.50 -9.48 26.13
C THR A 216 10.05 -9.90 26.37
N PRO A 217 9.15 -8.95 26.67
CA PRO A 217 7.74 -9.26 26.98
C PRO A 217 7.03 -10.09 25.92
N LEU A 218 7.39 -9.89 24.64
CA LEU A 218 6.95 -10.72 23.54
C LEU A 218 8.08 -11.68 23.17
N LYS A 219 7.82 -12.98 23.17
CA LYS A 219 8.80 -13.97 22.71
C LYS A 219 9.15 -13.73 21.25
N TRP A 220 10.38 -14.02 20.88
CA TRP A 220 10.84 -13.79 19.53
C TRP A 220 10.09 -14.64 18.51
N GLU A 221 9.78 -15.90 18.82
CA GLU A 221 9.02 -16.79 17.95
C GLU A 221 7.62 -16.25 17.63
N ASP A 222 6.92 -15.76 18.65
CA ASP A 222 5.57 -15.20 18.51
C ASP A 222 5.63 -13.90 17.70
N HIS A 223 6.65 -13.07 17.96
CA HIS A 223 6.90 -11.88 17.18
C HIS A 223 7.15 -12.22 15.69
N LEU A 224 7.94 -13.26 15.38
CA LEU A 224 8.18 -13.68 14.00
C LEU A 224 6.90 -14.20 13.31
N GLN A 225 6.05 -14.94 14.04
CA GLN A 225 4.75 -15.39 13.52
C GLN A 225 3.83 -14.20 13.22
N HIS A 226 3.75 -13.24 14.15
CA HIS A 226 3.03 -11.98 13.97
C HIS A 226 3.54 -11.19 12.77
N CYS A 227 4.85 -10.96 12.68
CA CYS A 227 5.48 -10.23 11.57
C CYS A 227 5.19 -10.90 10.22
N THR A 228 5.30 -12.23 10.16
CA THR A 228 5.02 -13.00 8.94
C THR A 228 3.57 -12.85 8.52
N TYR A 229 2.65 -12.94 9.49
CA TYR A 229 1.22 -12.78 9.23
C TYR A 229 0.86 -11.34 8.82
N ALA A 230 1.40 -10.32 9.50
CA ALA A 230 1.16 -8.91 9.17
C ALA A 230 1.61 -8.58 7.74
N VAL A 231 2.81 -9.01 7.34
CA VAL A 231 3.30 -8.81 5.96
C VAL A 231 2.44 -9.58 4.96
N LEU A 232 2.08 -10.84 5.24
CA LEU A 232 1.19 -11.63 4.38
C LEU A 232 -0.17 -10.94 4.19
N ARG A 233 -0.76 -10.43 5.28
CA ARG A 233 -2.06 -9.75 5.25
C ARG A 233 -1.99 -8.46 4.43
N SER A 234 -0.90 -7.70 4.53
CA SER A 234 -0.69 -6.54 3.66
C SER A 234 -0.62 -6.92 2.18
N ILE A 235 0.14 -7.98 1.84
CA ILE A 235 0.25 -8.47 0.45
C ILE A 235 -1.12 -8.91 -0.08
N LEU A 236 -1.87 -9.70 0.70
CA LEU A 236 -3.20 -10.19 0.30
C LEU A 236 -4.24 -9.08 0.19
N CYS A 237 -4.14 -8.02 1.01
CA CYS A 237 -5.03 -6.87 0.94
C CYS A 237 -4.85 -6.08 -0.37
N HIS A 238 -3.61 -5.93 -0.82
CA HIS A 238 -3.30 -5.21 -2.06
C HIS A 238 -3.44 -6.09 -3.31
N ALA A 239 -3.20 -7.40 -3.19
CA ALA A 239 -3.35 -8.41 -4.24
C ALA A 239 -2.99 -7.92 -5.65
N ASP A 240 -1.72 -7.56 -5.85
CA ASP A 240 -1.26 -7.01 -7.12
C ASP A 240 -1.45 -8.02 -8.27
N MET A 241 -2.17 -7.59 -9.31
CA MET A 241 -2.56 -8.41 -10.47
C MET A 241 -1.61 -8.22 -11.66
N GLU A 242 -0.48 -7.55 -11.48
CA GLU A 242 0.54 -7.45 -12.52
C GLU A 242 1.08 -8.83 -12.92
N VAL A 243 1.20 -9.04 -14.24
CA VAL A 243 1.67 -10.31 -14.81
C VAL A 243 3.18 -10.25 -15.02
N LEU A 244 3.91 -11.13 -14.35
CA LEU A 244 5.33 -11.37 -14.62
C LEU A 244 5.47 -12.20 -15.89
N VAL A 245 6.15 -11.66 -16.89
CA VAL A 245 6.34 -12.31 -18.20
C VAL A 245 7.69 -13.04 -18.23
N GLY A 246 7.69 -14.23 -18.85
CA GLY A 246 8.89 -14.98 -19.13
C GLY A 246 9.81 -14.25 -20.13
N GLN A 247 11.07 -14.05 -19.77
CA GLN A 247 12.08 -13.36 -20.56
C GLN A 247 13.24 -14.30 -20.91
N LYS A 248 13.77 -14.17 -22.12
CA LYS A 248 15.01 -14.83 -22.54
C LYS A 248 16.19 -13.93 -22.16
N PHE A 249 17.07 -14.42 -21.29
CA PHE A 249 18.33 -13.76 -20.97
C PHE A 249 19.44 -14.31 -21.84
N LYS A 250 20.29 -13.43 -22.36
CA LYS A 250 21.43 -13.82 -23.19
C LYS A 250 22.41 -14.62 -22.33
N GLY A 251 22.74 -15.85 -22.76
CA GLY A 251 23.71 -16.70 -22.05
C GLY A 251 23.15 -17.49 -20.86
N TRP A 252 21.84 -17.42 -20.61
CA TRP A 252 21.20 -18.20 -19.54
C TRP A 252 20.28 -19.28 -20.11
N PRO A 253 20.40 -20.55 -19.68
CA PRO A 253 19.51 -21.61 -20.15
C PRO A 253 18.11 -21.46 -19.54
N GLY A 254 17.07 -21.62 -20.37
CA GLY A 254 15.68 -21.64 -19.92
C GLY A 254 14.97 -20.29 -19.90
N VAL A 255 13.75 -20.29 -19.37
CA VAL A 255 12.95 -19.07 -19.20
C VAL A 255 13.33 -18.41 -17.88
N ASN A 256 13.52 -17.10 -17.90
CA ASN A 256 13.65 -16.29 -16.69
C ASN A 256 12.40 -15.42 -16.53
N LEU A 257 12.23 -14.76 -15.39
CA LEU A 257 11.15 -13.80 -15.19
C LEU A 257 11.69 -12.38 -15.28
N ASN A 258 10.97 -11.51 -16.01
CA ASN A 258 11.23 -10.08 -15.96
C ASN A 258 10.49 -9.48 -14.76
N PHE A 259 11.25 -8.94 -13.82
CA PHE A 259 10.75 -8.29 -12.61
C PHE A 259 10.71 -6.76 -12.71
N ALA A 260 11.13 -6.20 -13.85
CA ALA A 260 11.02 -4.78 -14.10
C ALA A 260 9.57 -4.42 -14.39
N SER A 261 9.00 -3.51 -13.61
CA SER A 261 7.70 -2.94 -13.92
C SER A 261 7.50 -1.52 -13.42
N THR A 262 6.42 -0.91 -13.92
CA THR A 262 6.04 0.47 -13.62
C THR A 262 4.72 0.46 -12.87
N LYS A 263 4.77 0.84 -11.60
CA LYS A 263 3.57 0.93 -10.75
C LYS A 263 3.21 2.36 -10.45
N LYS A 264 1.95 2.62 -10.10
CA LYS A 264 1.55 3.89 -9.49
C LYS A 264 1.48 3.69 -7.99
N CYS A 265 2.50 4.17 -7.28
CA CYS A 265 2.63 4.03 -5.84
C CYS A 265 2.29 5.36 -5.16
N ARG A 266 1.88 5.31 -3.89
CA ARG A 266 1.93 6.50 -3.04
C ARG A 266 3.38 6.94 -2.92
N ASN A 267 3.60 8.26 -2.96
CA ASN A 267 4.92 8.80 -2.70
C ASN A 267 5.25 8.59 -1.21
N PHE A 268 6.11 7.61 -0.94
CA PHE A 268 6.49 7.25 0.42
C PHE A 268 7.41 8.29 1.06
N GLU A 269 8.15 9.07 0.27
CA GLU A 269 9.01 10.13 0.79
C GLU A 269 8.18 11.23 1.47
N ASP A 270 7.04 11.61 0.89
CA ASP A 270 6.12 12.56 1.53
C ASP A 270 5.64 12.06 2.91
N ILE A 271 5.47 10.75 3.06
CA ILE A 271 5.08 10.10 4.33
C ILE A 271 6.26 10.12 5.31
N PHE A 272 7.46 9.80 4.84
CA PHE A 272 8.67 9.77 5.66
C PHE A 272 9.03 11.17 6.18
N ASP A 273 9.06 12.17 5.31
CA ASP A 273 9.34 13.56 5.66
C ASP A 273 8.30 14.12 6.66
N TRP A 274 7.03 13.77 6.45
CA TRP A 274 5.98 14.14 7.39
C TRP A 274 6.18 13.47 8.76
N MET A 275 6.52 12.19 8.80
CA MET A 275 6.80 11.48 10.04
C MET A 275 8.04 12.00 10.76
N GLU A 276 9.08 12.43 10.05
CA GLU A 276 10.27 13.02 10.67
C GLU A 276 9.95 14.28 11.50
N THR A 277 8.91 15.03 11.12
CA THR A 277 8.51 16.28 11.78
C THR A 277 7.30 16.14 12.71
N ASN A 278 6.48 15.10 12.53
CA ASN A 278 5.22 14.92 13.28
C ASN A 278 5.26 13.73 14.25
N ALA A 279 6.31 12.90 14.21
CA ALA A 279 6.46 11.84 15.17
C ALA A 279 6.61 12.40 16.58
N ILE A 280 5.85 11.83 17.51
CA ILE A 280 6.03 12.08 18.93
C ILE A 280 6.98 11.04 19.51
N GLN A 281 7.92 11.52 20.31
CA GLN A 281 8.85 10.69 21.05
C GLN A 281 8.57 10.83 22.53
N GLN A 282 8.41 9.69 23.19
CA GLN A 282 8.35 9.61 24.63
C GLN A 282 9.67 10.10 25.23
N LYS A 283 9.61 10.96 26.25
CA LYS A 283 10.84 11.50 26.89
C LYS A 283 11.34 10.60 28.01
N ALA A 284 10.44 9.94 28.72
CA ALA A 284 10.77 8.94 29.73
C ALA A 284 10.47 7.53 29.20
N PRO A 285 11.10 6.45 29.72
CA PRO A 285 10.64 5.10 29.47
C PRO A 285 9.21 4.92 29.98
N TRP A 286 8.43 4.04 29.35
CA TRP A 286 7.17 3.56 29.92
C TRP A 286 7.43 3.00 31.33
N SER A 287 7.08 3.79 32.34
CA SER A 287 7.19 3.39 33.75
C SER A 287 5.89 2.81 34.29
N GLU A 288 4.78 3.04 33.57
CA GLU A 288 3.54 2.29 33.78
C GLU A 288 3.71 0.93 33.15
N TYR A 289 4.21 0.01 33.96
CA TYR A 289 3.89 -1.39 33.75
C TYR A 289 2.40 -1.53 34.00
N PRO A 290 1.67 -2.19 33.10
CA PRO A 290 0.29 -2.43 33.36
C PRO A 290 0.27 -3.36 34.59
N ASP A 291 -0.36 -2.93 35.69
CA ASP A 291 -0.61 -3.79 36.87
C ASP A 291 -1.56 -4.97 36.50
N ARG A 292 -1.87 -5.13 35.21
CA ARG A 292 -2.79 -6.07 34.60
C ARG A 292 -2.19 -6.55 33.28
N SER A 293 -2.34 -7.81 32.89
CA SER A 293 -1.93 -8.26 31.56
C SER A 293 -2.54 -7.38 30.47
N ILE A 294 -1.71 -6.80 29.58
CA ILE A 294 -2.22 -6.15 28.35
C ILE A 294 -2.78 -7.26 27.48
N ILE A 295 -4.10 -7.29 27.39
CA ILE A 295 -4.78 -8.00 26.32
C ILE A 295 -5.08 -6.96 25.27
N GLU A 296 -4.45 -7.12 24.11
CA GLU A 296 -4.88 -6.41 22.91
C GLU A 296 -6.33 -6.83 22.66
N LEU A 297 -7.27 -5.92 22.92
CA LEU A 297 -8.67 -6.06 22.57
C LEU A 297 -8.89 -5.23 21.31
N ASP A 298 -9.10 -5.91 20.19
CA ASP A 298 -9.54 -5.29 18.94
C ASP A 298 -11.03 -4.92 19.07
N PRO A 299 -11.50 -3.79 18.50
CA PRO A 299 -12.90 -3.45 18.33
C PRO A 299 -13.81 -4.61 17.89
N GLU A 300 -13.32 -5.56 17.10
CA GLU A 300 -14.09 -6.72 16.63
C GLU A 300 -13.99 -7.96 17.53
N GLY A 301 -13.21 -7.89 18.62
CA GLY A 301 -13.02 -9.00 19.56
C GLY A 301 -12.27 -10.19 18.96
N ILE A 302 -11.62 -10.02 17.81
CA ILE A 302 -10.85 -11.06 17.13
C ILE A 302 -9.37 -10.72 17.27
N LEU A 303 -8.78 -11.01 18.43
CA LEU A 303 -7.33 -11.13 18.53
C LEU A 303 -6.93 -12.51 19.01
N THR A 304 -5.85 -12.98 18.40
CA THR A 304 -5.34 -14.35 18.40
C THR A 304 -5.62 -15.06 19.72
N PRO A 305 -6.55 -16.04 19.76
CA PRO A 305 -6.84 -16.81 20.97
C PRO A 305 -5.68 -17.70 21.45
N PHE A 306 -4.47 -17.49 20.92
CA PHE A 306 -3.29 -18.35 21.05
C PHE A 306 -2.01 -17.59 21.41
N GLY A 307 -2.05 -16.27 21.62
CA GLY A 307 -0.88 -15.57 22.14
C GLY A 307 -0.60 -16.05 23.56
N ASP A 308 0.51 -16.76 23.78
CA ASP A 308 0.95 -17.07 25.13
C ASP A 308 1.52 -15.79 25.76
N HIS A 309 1.06 -15.43 26.97
CA HIS A 309 1.63 -14.30 27.71
C HIS A 309 2.94 -14.67 28.41
N SER A 310 3.51 -15.84 28.13
CA SER A 310 4.63 -16.34 28.94
C SER A 310 5.94 -15.61 28.65
N GLY A 311 6.06 -14.90 27.51
CA GLY A 311 7.14 -13.93 27.33
C GLY A 311 7.09 -12.79 28.36
N LEU A 312 5.88 -12.33 28.71
CA LEU A 312 5.68 -11.26 29.68
C LEU A 312 5.96 -11.76 31.10
N GLU A 313 5.51 -12.98 31.43
CA GLU A 313 5.81 -13.64 32.71
C GLU A 313 7.33 -13.86 32.89
N GLU A 314 8.02 -14.41 31.88
CA GLU A 314 9.48 -14.62 31.91
C GLU A 314 10.24 -13.29 31.99
N PHE A 315 9.78 -12.26 31.26
CA PHE A 315 10.32 -10.91 31.36
C PHE A 315 10.15 -10.35 32.77
N ALA A 316 8.95 -10.40 33.33
CA ALA A 316 8.65 -9.87 34.66
C ALA A 316 9.48 -10.59 35.74
N ALA A 317 9.57 -11.92 35.67
CA ALA A 317 10.43 -12.72 36.54
C ALA A 317 11.90 -12.30 36.42
N SER A 318 12.41 -12.08 35.20
CA SER A 318 13.79 -11.61 34.98
C SER A 318 14.07 -10.22 35.56
N ARG A 319 13.02 -9.43 35.81
CA ARG A 319 13.08 -8.08 36.38
C ARG A 319 12.68 -8.02 37.85
N GLY A 320 12.26 -9.15 38.45
CA GLY A 320 11.73 -9.19 39.80
C GLY A 320 10.39 -8.45 39.96
N ILE A 321 9.60 -8.37 38.88
CA ILE A 321 8.27 -7.76 38.86
C ILE A 321 7.23 -8.87 39.07
N GLU A 322 6.28 -8.64 39.96
CA GLU A 322 5.10 -9.49 40.14
C GLU A 322 3.96 -8.94 39.27
N LEU A 323 3.39 -9.78 38.40
CA LEU A 323 2.28 -9.40 37.51
C LEU A 323 0.95 -9.83 38.15
N GLU A 324 0.02 -8.91 38.35
CA GLU A 324 -1.35 -9.27 38.71
C GLU A 324 -2.16 -9.54 37.42
N VAL A 325 -2.76 -10.73 37.30
CA VAL A 325 -3.67 -11.05 36.19
C VAL A 325 -5.12 -10.82 36.64
N PRO A 326 -5.92 -9.99 35.96
CA PRO A 326 -7.31 -9.79 36.29
C PRO A 326 -8.12 -11.09 36.30
N ALA A 327 -9.07 -11.22 37.23
CA ALA A 327 -9.82 -12.46 37.44
C ALA A 327 -10.66 -12.90 36.22
N ASP A 328 -11.13 -11.95 35.41
CA ASP A 328 -11.85 -12.18 34.15
C ASP A 328 -10.96 -12.74 33.03
N LEU A 329 -9.65 -12.73 33.23
CA LEU A 329 -8.63 -13.19 32.28
C LEU A 329 -7.91 -14.46 32.75
N ALA A 330 -8.23 -14.96 33.95
CA ALA A 330 -7.66 -16.17 34.52
C ALA A 330 -7.96 -17.47 33.74
N TRP A 331 -8.84 -17.42 32.72
CA TRP A 331 -9.12 -18.54 31.83
C TRP A 331 -8.01 -18.79 30.80
N GLN A 332 -7.07 -17.86 30.64
CA GLN A 332 -6.02 -17.96 29.64
C GLN A 332 -5.05 -19.11 29.94
N PRO A 333 -4.45 -19.73 28.90
CA PRO A 333 -3.55 -20.85 29.10
C PRO A 333 -2.26 -20.38 29.79
N HIS A 334 -1.98 -20.90 31.00
CA HIS A 334 -0.66 -20.77 31.62
C HIS A 334 0.32 -21.75 30.96
N LYS A 335 1.60 -21.37 30.89
CA LYS A 335 2.67 -22.30 30.55
C LYS A 335 2.75 -23.35 31.65
N GLN A 336 2.44 -24.61 31.36
CA GLN A 336 2.94 -25.70 32.21
C GLN A 336 4.45 -25.71 32.03
N HIS A 337 5.19 -25.21 33.02
CA HIS A 337 6.63 -25.41 33.08
C HIS A 337 6.90 -26.91 32.97
N PRO A 338 7.81 -27.37 32.08
CA PRO A 338 8.20 -28.77 32.06
C PRO A 338 8.86 -29.12 33.40
N ASN A 339 8.08 -29.70 34.31
CA ASN A 339 8.45 -30.42 35.52
C ASN A 339 9.54 -29.79 36.41
N GLU A 340 9.12 -28.96 37.37
CA GLU A 340 9.64 -29.15 38.73
C GLU A 340 8.98 -30.41 39.31
N GLY A 341 9.63 -31.56 39.16
CA GLY A 341 9.23 -32.80 39.84
C GLY A 341 9.06 -34.03 38.94
N ASN A 342 10.18 -34.71 38.65
CA ASN A 342 10.40 -36.13 38.98
C ASN A 342 11.81 -36.56 38.59
#